data_AF-A0A4Q2UQB5-F1
#
_entry.id   AF-A0A4Q2UQB5-F1
#
_cell.length_a   1.000
_cell.length_b   1.000
_cell.length_c   1.000
_cell.angle_alpha   90.00
_cell.angle_beta   90.00
_cell.angle_gamma   90.00
#
_symmetry.space_group_name_H-M   'P 1'
#
loop_
_entity.id
_entity.type
_entity.pdbx_description
1 polymer ?
#
loop_
_entity_poly.entity_id
_entity_poly.type
_entity_poly.pdbx_seq_one_letter_code
_entity_poly.pdbx_strand_id
1 'polypeptide(L)'
;MNPLTRFVWIGLLLGVSSCNQFVDQQPEPDGGPPAETVQALLHRFSQAEEVRFSTLLNNKLWQVDFSQHRLRYQGLMGPGQLLTADQLLDGNLPDSLTRVLHATVFAGGTIARPRLHLYERGWSGPVGAAEPTAFVLADYTWQQQPYTAFWRVSGRNTDRSWYNVTITPFQRASYSAEGQQEIPELIQAQLRNDNMTFLFAQVQVDAAGQSTYIVSASQQGQFWNLTFTSDGQLIAVRNQATVHFFQETNQLPPAAQAYLRRPELAGFALARGGSYARHSYGSLNTYEFTVEKGTEAWDLRFSDSGQLISRSYRLYGTF
;
A
#
# COMPACT_ATOMS: atom_id res chain seq x y z
N MET A 1 -76.06 -23.56 -26.75
CA MET A 1 -74.87 -22.77 -27.17
C MET A 1 -75.00 -21.38 -26.57
N ASN A 2 -73.91 -20.87 -25.97
CA ASN A 2 -73.81 -19.81 -24.94
C ASN A 2 -74.31 -20.22 -23.55
N PRO A 3 -73.57 -19.89 -22.46
CA PRO A 3 -72.85 -18.63 -22.22
C PRO A 3 -71.38 -18.80 -21.78
N LEU A 4 -70.61 -17.72 -21.63
CA LEU A 4 -69.62 -17.48 -20.55
C LEU A 4 -68.75 -16.25 -20.94
N THR A 5 -69.00 -15.08 -20.37
CA THR A 5 -68.41 -14.52 -19.14
C THR A 5 -67.08 -13.82 -19.39
N ARG A 6 -67.13 -12.49 -19.25
CA ARG A 6 -66.02 -11.54 -19.33
C ARG A 6 -65.08 -11.74 -18.14
N PHE A 7 -63.77 -11.80 -18.40
CA PHE A 7 -62.74 -11.51 -17.40
C PHE A 7 -61.78 -10.47 -17.98
N VAL A 8 -61.82 -9.29 -17.37
CA VAL A 8 -60.86 -8.20 -17.54
C VAL A 8 -59.69 -8.51 -16.62
N TRP A 9 -58.52 -8.81 -17.19
CA TRP A 9 -57.26 -8.82 -16.46
C TRP A 9 -56.52 -7.52 -16.74
N ILE A 10 -56.62 -6.57 -15.81
CA ILE A 10 -55.73 -5.41 -15.75
C ILE A 10 -54.46 -5.91 -15.03
N GLY A 11 -53.41 -6.14 -15.80
CA GLY A 11 -52.08 -6.40 -15.28
C GLY A 11 -51.49 -5.12 -14.71
N LEU A 12 -51.58 -4.97 -13.38
CA LEU A 12 -50.93 -3.92 -12.62
C LEU A 12 -49.43 -4.27 -12.52
N LEU A 13 -48.60 -3.65 -13.37
CA LEU A 13 -47.14 -3.68 -13.25
C LEU A 13 -46.72 -2.83 -12.04
N LEU A 14 -46.57 -3.46 -10.89
CA LEU A 14 -45.93 -2.88 -9.71
C LEU A 14 -44.43 -2.80 -9.99
N GLY A 15 -43.95 -1.58 -10.23
CA GLY A 15 -42.53 -1.25 -10.17
C GLY A 15 -42.02 -1.45 -8.75
N VAL A 16 -41.33 -2.56 -8.51
CA VAL A 16 -40.47 -2.73 -7.34
C VAL A 16 -39.20 -1.92 -7.57
N SER A 17 -39.25 -0.65 -7.20
CA SER A 17 -38.05 0.09 -6.82
C SER A 17 -37.52 -0.55 -5.53
N SER A 18 -36.57 -1.48 -5.67
CA SER A 18 -35.82 -2.00 -4.53
C SER A 18 -34.97 -0.85 -3.97
N CYS A 19 -35.49 -0.19 -2.93
CA CYS A 19 -34.67 0.58 -2.03
C CYS A 19 -33.67 -0.40 -1.41
N ASN A 20 -32.41 -0.37 -1.84
CA ASN A 20 -31.30 -0.97 -1.11
C ASN A 20 -31.27 -0.30 0.27
N GLN A 21 -31.96 -0.89 1.25
CA GLN A 21 -31.95 -0.40 2.62
C GLN A 21 -30.56 -0.66 3.19
N PHE A 22 -29.76 0.39 3.24
CA PHE A 22 -28.54 0.46 4.03
C PHE A 22 -28.94 0.25 5.48
N VAL A 23 -28.73 -0.96 6.01
CA VAL A 23 -28.91 -1.22 7.44
C VAL A 23 -27.56 -1.01 8.09
N ASP A 24 -27.36 0.18 8.64
CA ASP A 24 -26.26 0.46 9.53
C ASP A 24 -26.46 -0.36 10.82
N GLN A 25 -25.71 -1.45 10.97
CA GLN A 25 -25.76 -2.32 12.14
C GLN A 25 -24.69 -1.98 13.18
N GLN A 26 -24.07 -0.80 13.12
CA GLN A 26 -23.15 -0.38 14.17
C GLN A 26 -23.93 0.11 15.41
N PRO A 27 -23.50 -0.21 16.64
CA PRO A 27 -23.90 0.56 17.81
C PRO A 27 -23.55 2.02 17.53
N GLU A 28 -24.50 2.95 17.75
CA GLU A 28 -24.42 4.37 17.31
C GLU A 28 -22.97 4.88 17.24
N PRO A 29 -22.41 5.09 16.03
CA PRO A 29 -21.02 5.43 15.90
C PRO A 29 -20.86 6.92 16.21
N ASP A 30 -19.92 7.24 17.10
CA ASP A 30 -19.20 8.50 16.98
C ASP A 30 -18.56 8.56 15.57
N GLY A 31 -19.23 9.23 14.62
CA GLY A 31 -18.63 9.68 13.36
C GLY A 31 -18.44 8.64 12.25
N GLY A 32 -19.52 7.98 11.81
CA GLY A 32 -19.54 7.27 10.51
C GLY A 32 -19.13 8.16 9.33
N PRO A 33 -18.84 7.59 8.14
CA PRO A 33 -18.39 8.38 7.00
C PRO A 33 -19.47 9.41 6.57
N PRO A 34 -19.07 10.60 6.10
CA PRO A 34 -19.98 11.55 5.49
C PRO A 34 -20.77 10.93 4.33
N ALA A 35 -21.98 11.42 4.06
CA ALA A 35 -22.83 10.90 2.98
C ALA A 35 -22.14 10.95 1.61
N GLU A 36 -21.33 11.98 1.35
CA GLU A 36 -20.49 12.12 0.15
C GLU A 36 -19.50 10.96 -0.04
N THR A 37 -18.93 10.43 1.05
CA THR A 37 -18.03 9.27 1.00
C THR A 37 -18.79 8.03 0.57
N VAL A 38 -20.00 7.81 1.10
CA VAL A 38 -20.85 6.68 0.67
C VAL A 38 -21.25 6.83 -0.80
N GLN A 39 -21.58 8.03 -1.25
CA GLN A 39 -21.90 8.30 -2.66
C GLN A 39 -20.72 8.04 -3.59
N ALA A 40 -19.49 8.38 -3.18
CA ALA A 40 -18.29 8.10 -3.96
C ALA A 40 -18.08 6.59 -4.20
N LEU A 41 -18.34 5.77 -3.18
CA LEU A 41 -18.33 4.31 -3.32
C LEU A 41 -19.39 3.85 -4.33
N LEU A 42 -20.65 4.27 -4.14
CA LEU A 42 -21.77 3.85 -4.98
C LEU A 42 -21.68 4.39 -6.42
N HIS A 43 -20.98 5.49 -6.64
CA HIS A 43 -20.71 5.98 -7.99
C HIS A 43 -19.82 4.98 -8.77
N ARG A 44 -18.82 4.41 -8.09
CA ARG A 44 -17.87 3.46 -8.70
C ARG A 44 -18.39 2.02 -8.70
N PHE A 45 -19.05 1.62 -7.62
CA PHE A 45 -19.61 0.30 -7.39
C PHE A 45 -21.13 0.44 -7.17
N SER A 46 -21.85 0.74 -8.26
CA SER A 46 -23.30 1.05 -8.24
C SER A 46 -24.21 -0.08 -7.76
N GLN A 47 -23.65 -1.29 -7.66
CA GLN A 47 -24.32 -2.48 -7.13
C GLN A 47 -23.59 -3.04 -5.91
N ALA A 48 -22.90 -2.18 -5.14
CA ALA A 48 -22.32 -2.58 -3.87
C ALA A 48 -23.42 -2.98 -2.88
N GLU A 49 -23.25 -4.14 -2.29
CA GLU A 49 -24.10 -4.75 -1.27
C GLU A 49 -23.27 -5.00 0.00
N GLU A 50 -23.94 -5.23 1.12
CA GLU A 50 -23.29 -5.58 2.40
C GLU A 50 -22.20 -4.58 2.86
N VAL A 51 -22.36 -3.30 2.51
CA VAL A 51 -21.37 -2.25 2.76
C VAL A 51 -21.20 -2.02 4.27
N ARG A 52 -19.96 -2.14 4.76
CA ARG A 52 -19.59 -1.93 6.16
C ARG A 52 -18.39 -1.01 6.25
N PHE A 53 -18.52 0.07 6.99
CA PHE A 53 -17.42 1.01 7.23
C PHE A 53 -16.76 0.77 8.58
N SER A 54 -15.47 1.04 8.67
CA SER A 54 -14.72 1.09 9.93
C SER A 54 -13.80 2.30 9.90
N THR A 55 -13.89 3.17 10.90
CA THR A 55 -13.03 4.36 10.99
C THR A 55 -11.59 3.96 11.28
N LEU A 56 -10.66 4.35 10.40
CA LEU A 56 -9.23 4.17 10.60
C LEU A 56 -8.59 5.44 11.17
N LEU A 57 -9.02 6.61 10.67
CA LEU A 57 -8.65 7.93 11.15
C LEU A 57 -9.89 8.83 11.15
N ASN A 58 -10.24 9.40 12.31
CA ASN A 58 -11.44 10.21 12.49
C ASN A 58 -11.56 11.30 11.43
N ASN A 59 -12.72 11.34 10.74
CA ASN A 59 -13.06 12.31 9.70
C ASN A 59 -12.09 12.37 8.51
N LYS A 60 -11.21 11.36 8.33
CA LYS A 60 -10.15 11.38 7.30
C LYS A 60 -10.06 10.09 6.51
N LEU A 61 -10.21 8.94 7.16
CA LEU A 61 -9.96 7.66 6.52
C LEU A 61 -10.85 6.57 7.11
N TRP A 62 -11.54 5.85 6.24
CA TRP A 62 -12.36 4.71 6.58
C TRP A 62 -11.93 3.49 5.75
N GLN A 63 -11.92 2.32 6.37
CA GLN A 63 -11.96 1.05 5.65
C GLN A 63 -13.41 0.76 5.27
N VAL A 64 -13.63 0.24 4.08
CA VAL A 64 -14.94 -0.26 3.65
C VAL A 64 -14.82 -1.70 3.19
N ASP A 65 -15.64 -2.58 3.74
CA ASP A 65 -15.82 -3.94 3.24
C ASP A 65 -17.19 -4.02 2.54
N PHE A 66 -17.26 -4.59 1.34
CA PHE A 66 -18.50 -4.69 0.57
C PHE A 66 -18.48 -5.87 -0.41
N SER A 67 -19.64 -6.21 -0.97
CA SER A 67 -19.80 -7.26 -1.98
C SER A 67 -20.36 -6.66 -3.28
N GLN A 68 -19.90 -7.11 -4.45
CA GLN A 68 -20.53 -6.81 -5.74
C GLN A 68 -20.38 -8.02 -6.68
N HIS A 69 -21.49 -8.46 -7.31
CA HIS A 69 -21.51 -9.64 -8.20
C HIS A 69 -20.89 -10.90 -7.60
N ARG A 70 -21.13 -11.16 -6.30
CA ARG A 70 -20.54 -12.26 -5.50
C ARG A 70 -19.04 -12.15 -5.23
N LEU A 71 -18.38 -11.08 -5.68
CA LEU A 71 -17.01 -10.77 -5.30
C LEU A 71 -17.03 -9.90 -4.04
N ARG A 72 -16.09 -10.17 -3.14
CA ARG A 72 -15.92 -9.39 -1.91
C ARG A 72 -14.76 -8.44 -2.09
N TYR A 73 -14.89 -7.25 -1.54
CA TYR A 73 -13.91 -6.17 -1.64
C TYR A 73 -13.60 -5.60 -0.26
N GLN A 74 -12.37 -5.13 -0.12
CA GLN A 74 -11.92 -4.27 0.95
C GLN A 74 -11.31 -3.02 0.32
N GLY A 75 -11.78 -1.85 0.70
CA GLY A 75 -11.31 -0.58 0.16
C GLY A 75 -10.93 0.40 1.25
N LEU A 76 -10.23 1.46 0.82
CA LEU A 76 -9.96 2.64 1.62
C LEU A 76 -10.76 3.81 1.06
N MET A 77 -11.38 4.57 1.94
CA MET A 77 -12.23 5.70 1.61
C MET A 77 -11.69 6.94 2.30
N GLY A 78 -11.50 8.01 1.53
CA GLY A 78 -11.27 9.36 2.04
C GLY A 78 -12.58 10.17 2.04
N PRO A 79 -12.52 11.45 2.42
CA PRO A 79 -13.67 12.36 2.27
C PRO A 79 -14.04 12.48 0.80
N GLY A 80 -15.24 12.02 0.44
CA GLY A 80 -15.77 12.12 -0.93
C GLY A 80 -15.02 11.31 -2.01
N GLN A 81 -14.11 10.40 -1.65
CA GLN A 81 -13.35 9.61 -2.64
C GLN A 81 -13.06 8.17 -2.19
N LEU A 82 -13.09 7.25 -3.15
CA LEU A 82 -12.56 5.91 -3.01
C LEU A 82 -11.07 5.94 -3.36
N LEU A 83 -10.21 5.59 -2.39
CA LEU A 83 -8.76 5.63 -2.53
C LEU A 83 -8.20 4.32 -3.07
N THR A 84 -8.70 3.18 -2.59
CA THR A 84 -8.33 1.84 -3.05
C THR A 84 -9.54 0.91 -2.99
N ALA A 85 -9.55 -0.12 -3.84
CA ALA A 85 -10.49 -1.23 -3.76
C ALA A 85 -9.76 -2.54 -4.13
N ASP A 86 -9.53 -3.37 -3.12
CA ASP A 86 -8.88 -4.65 -3.27
C ASP A 86 -9.92 -5.76 -3.26
N GLN A 87 -9.85 -6.67 -4.24
CA GLN A 87 -10.72 -7.83 -4.25
C GLN A 87 -10.21 -8.86 -3.23
N LEU A 88 -11.03 -9.22 -2.25
CA LEU A 88 -10.73 -10.31 -1.33
C LEU A 88 -10.71 -11.63 -2.09
N LEU A 89 -9.63 -12.40 -1.90
CA LEU A 89 -9.48 -13.70 -2.51
C LEU A 89 -9.96 -14.78 -1.55
N ASP A 90 -10.84 -15.65 -2.02
CA ASP A 90 -11.24 -16.85 -1.31
C ASP A 90 -10.21 -17.97 -1.57
N GLY A 91 -9.91 -18.75 -0.54
CA GLY A 91 -9.07 -19.95 -0.64
C GLY A 91 -7.63 -19.78 -0.19
N ASN A 92 -6.87 -20.85 -0.37
CA ASN A 92 -5.47 -20.93 0.02
C ASN A 92 -4.57 -20.28 -1.05
N LEU A 93 -3.45 -19.74 -0.61
CA LEU A 93 -2.43 -19.26 -1.52
C LEU A 93 -1.76 -20.41 -2.28
N PRO A 94 -1.15 -20.14 -3.45
CA PRO A 94 -0.43 -21.17 -4.19
C PRO A 94 0.65 -21.83 -3.33
N ASP A 95 0.69 -23.17 -3.30
CA ASP A 95 1.71 -23.94 -2.55
C ASP A 95 3.14 -23.52 -2.91
N SER A 96 3.36 -23.10 -4.15
CA SER A 96 4.63 -22.55 -4.63
C SER A 96 5.07 -21.33 -3.82
N LEU A 97 4.18 -20.38 -3.52
CA LEU A 97 4.52 -19.21 -2.71
C LEU A 97 4.88 -19.59 -1.28
N THR A 98 4.11 -20.49 -0.68
CA THR A 98 4.39 -20.99 0.68
C THR A 98 5.76 -21.66 0.74
N ARG A 99 6.07 -22.55 -0.22
CA ARG A 99 7.37 -23.21 -0.35
C ARG A 99 8.51 -22.21 -0.48
N VAL A 100 8.30 -21.17 -1.28
CA VAL A 100 9.26 -20.09 -1.50
C VAL A 100 9.58 -19.36 -0.20
N LEU A 101 8.57 -18.98 0.59
CA LEU A 101 8.78 -18.32 1.88
C LEU A 101 9.44 -19.23 2.91
N HIS A 102 9.15 -20.53 2.89
CA HIS A 102 9.80 -21.51 3.78
C HIS A 102 11.32 -21.62 3.58
N ALA A 103 11.85 -21.20 2.43
CA ALA A 103 13.29 -21.22 2.14
C ALA A 103 14.02 -19.92 2.54
N THR A 104 13.35 -18.99 3.24
CA THR A 104 13.86 -17.65 3.55
C THR A 104 14.00 -17.40 5.05
N VAL A 105 14.54 -16.24 5.42
CA VAL A 105 14.52 -15.77 6.82
C VAL A 105 13.10 -15.64 7.40
N PHE A 106 12.08 -15.47 6.54
CA PHE A 106 10.68 -15.38 6.95
C PHE A 106 10.00 -16.75 7.12
N ALA A 107 10.73 -17.87 7.04
CA ALA A 107 10.15 -19.19 7.24
C ALA A 107 9.36 -19.30 8.55
N GLY A 108 8.23 -20.02 8.49
CA GLY A 108 7.35 -20.26 9.65
C GLY A 108 6.33 -19.15 9.92
N GLY A 109 6.29 -18.07 9.13
CA GLY A 109 5.21 -17.11 9.21
C GLY A 109 3.90 -17.61 8.58
N THR A 110 2.79 -16.93 8.91
CA THR A 110 1.44 -17.29 8.45
C THR A 110 0.85 -16.16 7.62
N ILE A 111 0.21 -16.51 6.50
CA ILE A 111 -0.47 -15.54 5.62
C ILE A 111 -1.97 -15.55 5.92
N ALA A 112 -2.57 -14.37 5.97
CA ALA A 112 -4.01 -14.19 6.15
C ALA A 112 -4.56 -13.09 5.23
N ARG A 113 -5.86 -13.17 4.94
CA ARG A 113 -6.63 -12.16 4.19
C ARG A 113 -5.96 -11.74 2.87
N PRO A 114 -5.71 -12.68 1.93
CA PRO A 114 -5.16 -12.32 0.63
C PRO A 114 -6.14 -11.45 -0.15
N ARG A 115 -5.59 -10.45 -0.82
CA ARG A 115 -6.29 -9.35 -1.50
C ARG A 115 -5.62 -9.09 -2.84
N LEU A 116 -6.37 -9.16 -3.93
CA LEU A 116 -5.89 -8.76 -5.24
C LEU A 116 -6.01 -7.24 -5.37
N HIS A 117 -4.87 -6.57 -5.44
CA HIS A 117 -4.79 -5.15 -5.75
C HIS A 117 -4.68 -4.97 -7.26
N LEU A 118 -5.62 -4.23 -7.84
CA LEU A 118 -5.60 -3.85 -9.24
C LEU A 118 -5.14 -2.40 -9.32
N TYR A 119 -4.00 -2.14 -9.96
CA TYR A 119 -3.62 -0.75 -10.23
C TYR A 119 -4.63 -0.10 -11.16
N GLU A 120 -5.28 0.93 -10.65
CA GLU A 120 -5.89 1.94 -11.50
C GLU A 120 -4.76 2.67 -12.24
N ARG A 121 -4.89 2.83 -13.56
CA ARG A 121 -3.82 3.36 -14.43
C ARG A 121 -3.23 4.66 -13.84
N GLY A 122 -1.90 4.72 -13.72
CA GLY A 122 -1.18 5.95 -13.40
C GLY A 122 0.09 5.75 -12.60
N TRP A 123 0.15 4.70 -11.77
CA TRP A 123 1.28 4.49 -10.87
C TRP A 123 2.36 3.57 -11.48
N SER A 124 3.40 4.19 -12.05
CA SER A 124 4.74 3.62 -12.30
C SER A 124 4.90 2.31 -13.08
N GLY A 125 3.82 1.76 -13.66
CA GLY A 125 3.95 0.77 -14.72
C GLY A 125 4.75 1.42 -15.86
N PRO A 126 5.76 0.74 -16.44
CA PRO A 126 6.50 1.32 -17.56
C PRO A 126 5.48 1.74 -18.62
N VAL A 127 5.62 2.97 -19.13
CA VAL A 127 4.79 3.50 -20.21
C VAL A 127 4.80 2.47 -21.33
N GLY A 128 3.67 1.79 -21.55
CA GLY A 128 3.56 0.67 -22.50
C GLY A 128 3.29 -0.72 -21.92
N ALA A 129 3.18 -0.90 -20.60
CA ALA A 129 2.67 -2.16 -20.03
C ALA A 129 1.20 -2.35 -20.45
N ALA A 130 0.95 -3.29 -21.37
CA ALA A 130 -0.36 -3.53 -21.97
C ALA A 130 -1.42 -4.05 -20.98
N GLU A 131 -1.02 -4.48 -19.77
CA GLU A 131 -1.91 -5.01 -18.75
C GLU A 131 -1.71 -4.28 -17.42
N PRO A 132 -2.78 -4.00 -16.65
CA PRO A 132 -2.65 -3.50 -15.29
C PRO A 132 -1.77 -4.47 -14.50
N THR A 133 -0.75 -3.93 -13.83
CA THR A 133 0.07 -4.74 -12.94
C THR A 133 -0.77 -5.10 -11.73
N ALA A 134 -1.27 -6.33 -11.66
CA ALA A 134 -1.92 -6.85 -10.48
C ALA A 134 -0.87 -7.48 -9.54
N PHE A 135 -1.06 -7.29 -8.25
CA PHE A 135 -0.31 -8.00 -7.22
C PHE A 135 -1.26 -8.44 -6.12
N VAL A 136 -0.87 -9.45 -5.37
CA VAL A 136 -1.63 -9.89 -4.20
C VAL A 136 -0.96 -9.32 -2.96
N LEU A 137 -1.76 -8.65 -2.14
CA LEU A 137 -1.45 -8.22 -0.78
C LEU A 137 -1.96 -9.26 0.20
N ALA A 138 -1.26 -9.47 1.30
CA ALA A 138 -1.78 -10.26 2.41
C ALA A 138 -1.16 -9.80 3.73
N ASP A 139 -1.87 -10.04 4.81
CA ASP A 139 -1.28 -9.89 6.13
C ASP A 139 -0.37 -11.07 6.39
N TYR A 140 0.77 -10.79 7.00
CA TYR A 140 1.75 -11.81 7.30
C TYR A 140 2.17 -11.71 8.76
N THR A 141 2.06 -12.79 9.51
CA THR A 141 2.54 -12.84 10.89
C THR A 141 3.78 -13.70 10.97
N TRP A 142 4.91 -13.11 11.33
CA TRP A 142 6.19 -13.82 11.50
C TRP A 142 6.79 -13.45 12.85
N GLN A 143 7.17 -14.47 13.64
CA GLN A 143 7.66 -14.29 15.02
C GLN A 143 6.74 -13.40 15.87
N GLN A 144 5.41 -13.59 15.75
CA GLN A 144 4.37 -12.80 16.41
C GLN A 144 4.33 -11.31 16.02
N GLN A 145 5.10 -10.89 15.01
CA GLN A 145 5.09 -9.53 14.50
C GLN A 145 4.27 -9.47 13.20
N PRO A 146 3.41 -8.44 13.05
CA PRO A 146 2.63 -8.27 11.84
C PRO A 146 3.47 -7.57 10.75
N TYR A 147 3.27 -8.05 9.53
CA TYR A 147 3.86 -7.54 8.29
C TYR A 147 2.78 -7.48 7.22
N THR A 148 3.07 -6.73 6.15
CA THR A 148 2.34 -6.81 4.89
C THR A 148 3.23 -7.53 3.89
N ALA A 149 2.74 -8.63 3.34
CA ALA A 149 3.38 -9.32 2.22
C ALA A 149 2.69 -8.88 0.93
N PHE A 150 3.47 -8.54 -0.09
CA PHE A 150 2.96 -8.38 -1.45
C PHE A 150 3.76 -9.22 -2.42
N TRP A 151 3.09 -9.80 -3.40
CA TRP A 151 3.79 -10.51 -4.46
C TRP A 151 3.15 -10.34 -5.81
N ARG A 152 4.00 -10.34 -6.82
CA ARG A 152 3.63 -10.38 -8.23
C ARG A 152 4.08 -11.69 -8.84
N VAL A 153 3.21 -12.29 -9.66
CA VAL A 153 3.58 -13.39 -10.55
C VAL A 153 3.98 -12.78 -11.89
N SER A 154 5.26 -12.90 -12.25
CA SER A 154 5.81 -12.40 -13.52
C SER A 154 6.13 -13.59 -14.42
N GLY A 155 5.51 -13.65 -15.60
CA GLY A 155 5.82 -14.63 -16.65
C GLY A 155 4.65 -15.56 -17.01
N ARG A 156 4.19 -15.47 -18.26
CA ARG A 156 3.34 -16.48 -18.94
C ARG A 156 4.10 -17.30 -20.00
N ASN A 157 5.36 -16.95 -20.31
CA ASN A 157 6.06 -17.43 -21.51
C ASN A 157 7.13 -18.51 -21.24
N THR A 158 7.27 -18.97 -20.01
CA THR A 158 8.11 -20.12 -19.62
C THR A 158 7.27 -20.97 -18.67
N ASP A 159 7.43 -22.29 -18.68
CA ASP A 159 6.71 -23.24 -17.78
C ASP A 159 6.98 -23.02 -16.27
N ARG A 160 7.61 -21.90 -15.89
CA ARG A 160 7.98 -21.54 -14.53
C ARG A 160 7.41 -20.17 -14.19
N SER A 161 6.80 -20.08 -13.01
CA SER A 161 6.34 -18.82 -12.45
C SER A 161 7.51 -18.13 -11.75
N TRP A 162 7.68 -16.82 -11.97
CA TRP A 162 8.59 -16.01 -11.16
C TRP A 162 7.78 -15.21 -10.16
N TYR A 163 8.06 -15.40 -8.87
CA TYR A 163 7.55 -14.55 -7.80
C TYR A 163 8.54 -13.42 -7.47
N ASN A 164 8.05 -12.19 -7.50
CA ASN A 164 8.69 -11.08 -6.80
C ASN A 164 7.87 -10.85 -5.53
N VAL A 165 8.41 -11.31 -4.40
CA VAL A 165 7.77 -11.17 -3.09
C VAL A 165 8.47 -10.04 -2.35
N THR A 166 7.70 -9.19 -1.71
CA THR A 166 8.20 -8.17 -0.81
C THR A 166 7.44 -8.22 0.51
N ILE A 167 8.15 -8.07 1.62
CA ILE A 167 7.59 -8.06 2.98
C ILE A 167 8.02 -6.77 3.65
N THR A 168 7.05 -5.98 4.10
CA THR A 168 7.25 -4.70 4.79
C THR A 168 6.60 -4.74 6.18
N PRO A 169 7.02 -3.88 7.12
CA PRO A 169 6.28 -3.68 8.37
C PRO A 169 4.79 -3.45 8.09
N PHE A 170 3.93 -4.00 8.95
CA PHE A 170 2.48 -3.94 8.73
C PHE A 170 1.99 -2.50 8.63
N GLN A 171 1.18 -2.27 7.60
CA GLN A 171 0.48 -1.01 7.36
C GLN A 171 -1.01 -1.27 7.42
N ARG A 172 -1.72 -0.50 8.25
CA ARG A 172 -3.18 -0.53 8.32
C ARG A 172 -3.80 0.06 7.06
N ALA A 173 -3.16 1.06 6.46
CA ALA A 173 -3.57 1.65 5.20
C ALA A 173 -2.36 2.15 4.41
N SER A 174 -2.48 2.13 3.08
CA SER A 174 -1.51 2.69 2.15
C SER A 174 -2.24 3.18 0.91
N TYR A 175 -2.14 4.47 0.60
CA TYR A 175 -2.85 5.08 -0.52
C TYR A 175 -2.09 6.28 -1.09
N SER A 176 -2.43 6.69 -2.32
CA SER A 176 -1.89 7.89 -2.95
C SER A 176 -2.74 9.11 -2.62
N ALA A 177 -2.07 10.23 -2.38
CA ALA A 177 -2.65 11.57 -2.32
C ALA A 177 -2.18 12.32 -3.57
N GLU A 178 -3.12 12.63 -4.47
CA GLU A 178 -2.83 13.23 -5.78
C GLU A 178 -2.85 14.77 -5.72
N GLY A 179 -3.59 15.34 -4.76
CA GLY A 179 -3.62 16.76 -4.48
C GLY A 179 -2.70 17.18 -3.33
N GLN A 180 -2.04 18.34 -3.48
CA GLN A 180 -1.24 18.92 -2.39
C GLN A 180 -2.10 19.23 -1.15
N GLN A 181 -3.39 19.55 -1.34
CA GLN A 181 -4.34 19.79 -0.25
C GLN A 181 -4.67 18.55 0.59
N GLU A 182 -4.31 17.35 0.11
CA GLU A 182 -4.58 16.08 0.79
C GLU A 182 -3.49 15.70 1.81
N ILE A 183 -2.37 16.43 1.84
CA ILE A 183 -1.30 16.26 2.82
C ILE A 183 -1.33 17.36 3.89
N PRO A 184 -0.77 17.14 5.09
CA PRO A 184 -0.75 18.14 6.18
C PRO A 184 -0.20 19.51 5.76
N GLU A 185 -0.84 20.58 6.26
CA GLU A 185 -0.49 21.98 5.95
C GLU A 185 0.98 22.32 6.25
N LEU A 186 1.56 21.74 7.31
CA LEU A 186 2.99 21.92 7.63
C LEU A 186 3.90 21.42 6.50
N ILE A 187 3.57 20.29 5.89
CA ILE A 187 4.31 19.75 4.75
C ILE A 187 4.10 20.64 3.53
N GLN A 188 2.86 21.08 3.27
CA GLN A 188 2.57 21.98 2.16
C GLN A 188 3.33 23.31 2.27
N ALA A 189 3.37 23.90 3.47
CA ALA A 189 4.10 25.12 3.75
C ALA A 189 5.61 24.95 3.52
N GLN A 190 6.19 23.83 3.95
CA GLN A 190 7.59 23.55 3.68
C GLN A 190 7.88 23.44 2.18
N LEU A 191 7.06 22.73 1.40
CA LEU A 191 7.23 22.67 -0.06
C LEU A 191 7.20 24.06 -0.69
N ARG A 192 6.28 24.93 -0.26
CA ARG A 192 6.19 26.31 -0.76
C ARG A 192 7.43 27.13 -0.39
N ASN A 193 7.88 27.04 0.86
CA ASN A 193 9.09 27.75 1.33
C ASN A 193 10.34 27.32 0.56
N ASP A 194 10.42 26.03 0.23
CA ASP A 194 11.52 25.45 -0.52
C ASP A 194 11.35 25.60 -2.05
N ASN A 195 10.30 26.29 -2.52
CA ASN A 195 9.96 26.45 -3.94
C ASN A 195 9.88 25.10 -4.69
N MET A 196 9.29 24.10 -4.05
CA MET A 196 9.06 22.77 -4.60
C MET A 196 7.64 22.63 -5.14
N THR A 197 7.52 22.07 -6.34
CA THR A 197 6.23 21.70 -6.93
C THR A 197 5.86 20.30 -6.46
N PHE A 198 4.74 20.18 -5.75
CA PHE A 198 4.15 18.89 -5.38
C PHE A 198 3.75 18.10 -6.63
N LEU A 199 4.01 16.79 -6.64
CA LEU A 199 3.61 15.89 -7.71
C LEU A 199 2.53 14.92 -7.23
N PHE A 200 2.83 14.16 -6.16
CA PHE A 200 1.92 13.25 -5.47
C PHE A 200 2.56 12.85 -4.12
N ALA A 201 1.82 12.16 -3.26
CA ALA A 201 2.39 11.54 -2.06
C ALA A 201 1.84 10.14 -1.82
N GLN A 202 2.68 9.21 -1.38
CA GLN A 202 2.21 7.96 -0.77
C GLN A 202 1.99 8.21 0.72
N VAL A 203 0.79 7.95 1.20
CA VAL A 203 0.44 7.99 2.62
C VAL A 203 0.39 6.56 3.16
N GLN A 204 1.12 6.31 4.24
CA GLN A 204 1.13 5.03 4.93
C GLN A 204 0.67 5.25 6.36
N VAL A 205 -0.29 4.46 6.84
CA VAL A 205 -0.80 4.51 8.21
C VAL A 205 -0.45 3.20 8.91
N ASP A 206 0.27 3.30 10.02
CA ASP A 206 0.66 2.12 10.80
C ASP A 206 -0.47 1.59 11.70
N ALA A 207 -0.18 0.55 12.49
CA ALA A 207 -1.12 -0.02 13.45
C ALA A 207 -1.49 0.93 14.61
N ALA A 208 -0.67 1.94 14.90
CA ALA A 208 -0.93 2.95 15.91
C ALA A 208 -1.71 4.16 15.36
N GLY A 209 -2.02 4.17 14.05
CA GLY A 209 -2.67 5.29 13.39
C GLY A 209 -1.71 6.44 13.04
N GLN A 210 -0.39 6.24 13.17
CA GLN A 210 0.59 7.23 12.77
C GLN A 210 0.79 7.19 11.25
N SER A 211 0.72 8.36 10.63
CA SER A 211 0.93 8.53 9.20
C SER A 211 2.40 8.82 8.88
N THR A 212 2.90 8.21 7.81
CA THR A 212 4.13 8.61 7.13
C THR A 212 3.77 9.07 5.72
N TYR A 213 4.31 10.20 5.29
CA TYR A 213 4.05 10.80 3.98
C TYR A 213 5.32 10.75 3.14
N ILE A 214 5.31 9.97 2.06
CA ILE A 214 6.41 9.93 1.08
C ILE A 214 5.99 10.82 -0.08
N VAL A 215 6.40 12.08 -0.01
CA VAL A 215 6.04 13.14 -0.97
C VAL A 215 7.02 13.15 -2.12
N SER A 216 6.51 13.01 -3.34
CA SER A 216 7.26 13.25 -4.56
C SER A 216 7.08 14.70 -5.00
N ALA A 217 8.19 15.42 -5.20
CA ALA A 217 8.20 16.82 -5.56
C ALA A 217 9.27 17.14 -6.62
N SER A 218 9.14 18.26 -7.31
CA SER A 218 10.14 18.77 -8.26
C SER A 218 10.67 20.13 -7.81
N GLN A 219 11.98 20.33 -7.92
CA GLN A 219 12.65 21.60 -7.65
C GLN A 219 13.71 21.81 -8.72
N GLN A 220 13.61 22.88 -9.51
CA GLN A 220 14.57 23.20 -10.58
C GLN A 220 14.82 22.03 -11.56
N GLY A 221 13.76 21.27 -11.88
CA GLY A 221 13.83 20.10 -12.76
C GLY A 221 14.39 18.84 -12.11
N GLN A 222 14.77 18.88 -10.84
CA GLN A 222 15.21 17.73 -10.06
C GLN A 222 14.04 17.08 -9.33
N PHE A 223 13.95 15.76 -9.38
CA PHE A 223 12.93 14.98 -8.69
C PHE A 223 13.39 14.60 -7.28
N TRP A 224 12.53 14.86 -6.29
CA TRP A 224 12.77 14.59 -4.88
C TRP A 224 11.72 13.62 -4.34
N ASN A 225 12.14 12.66 -3.53
CA ASN A 225 11.25 11.95 -2.61
C ASN A 225 11.59 12.37 -1.19
N LEU A 226 10.63 12.99 -0.51
CA LEU A 226 10.74 13.52 0.84
C LEU A 226 9.86 12.67 1.76
N THR A 227 10.39 12.16 2.86
CA THR A 227 9.64 11.36 3.83
C THR A 227 9.37 12.19 5.07
N PHE A 228 8.10 12.40 5.38
CA PHE A 228 7.64 13.14 6.55
C PHE A 228 6.88 12.25 7.52
N THR A 229 6.98 12.57 8.81
CA THR A 229 6.16 12.01 9.90
C THR A 229 4.77 12.65 9.96
N SER A 230 3.92 12.16 10.87
CA SER A 230 2.54 12.63 11.06
C SER A 230 2.42 14.09 11.50
N ASP A 231 3.42 14.60 12.19
CA ASP A 231 3.57 15.99 12.64
C ASP A 231 4.23 16.91 11.59
N GLY A 232 4.58 16.38 10.41
CA GLY A 232 5.17 17.14 9.31
C GLY A 232 6.68 17.35 9.43
N GLN A 233 7.38 16.62 10.31
CA GLN A 233 8.85 16.65 10.35
C GLN A 233 9.43 15.87 9.17
N LEU A 234 10.34 16.51 8.41
CA LEU A 234 11.12 15.84 7.36
C LEU A 234 12.18 14.94 7.98
N ILE A 235 12.10 13.63 7.73
CA ILE A 235 13.01 12.62 8.31
C ILE A 235 13.87 11.90 7.29
N ALA A 236 13.51 11.95 6.00
CA ALA A 236 14.31 11.35 4.93
C ALA A 236 14.18 12.11 3.62
N VAL A 237 15.24 12.06 2.82
CA VAL A 237 15.28 12.59 1.45
C VAL A 237 15.93 11.60 0.50
N ARG A 238 15.48 11.62 -0.75
CA ARG A 238 16.11 10.88 -1.84
C ARG A 238 16.04 11.71 -3.11
N ASN A 239 17.22 11.95 -3.69
CA ASN A 239 17.41 12.66 -4.94
C ASN A 239 18.67 12.11 -5.63
N GLN A 240 18.62 11.91 -6.95
CA GLN A 240 19.74 11.33 -7.70
C GLN A 240 20.91 12.30 -7.86
N ALA A 241 20.68 13.62 -7.87
CA ALA A 241 21.74 14.62 -7.99
C ALA A 241 22.54 14.81 -6.68
N THR A 242 21.99 14.42 -5.52
CA THR A 242 22.68 14.55 -4.22
C THR A 242 23.19 13.22 -3.66
N VAL A 243 23.16 12.15 -4.45
CA VAL A 243 23.61 10.83 -4.01
C VAL A 243 25.13 10.78 -3.91
N HIS A 244 25.62 10.34 -2.76
CA HIS A 244 27.03 10.03 -2.53
C HIS A 244 27.16 8.55 -2.21
N PHE A 245 27.88 7.82 -3.05
CA PHE A 245 28.09 6.39 -2.88
C PHE A 245 29.35 6.08 -2.10
N PHE A 246 29.29 5.05 -1.26
CA PHE A 246 30.41 4.52 -0.52
C PHE A 246 30.31 3.00 -0.34
N GLN A 247 31.44 2.37 0.01
CA GLN A 247 31.59 0.91 0.01
C GLN A 247 31.86 0.33 1.39
N GLU A 248 32.20 1.16 2.37
CA GLU A 248 32.58 0.71 3.71
C GLU A 248 31.47 0.98 4.74
N THR A 249 31.20 -0.01 5.60
CA THR A 249 30.19 0.10 6.66
C THR A 249 30.54 1.14 7.72
N ASN A 250 31.82 1.45 7.92
CA ASN A 250 32.30 2.44 8.89
C ASN A 250 31.82 3.88 8.58
N GLN A 251 31.34 4.14 7.37
CA GLN A 251 30.78 5.43 6.95
C GLN A 251 29.27 5.55 7.22
N LEU A 252 28.63 4.46 7.69
CA LEU A 252 27.26 4.50 8.18
C LEU A 252 27.20 5.08 9.60
N PRO A 253 26.06 5.67 10.01
CA PRO A 253 25.81 5.99 11.41
C PRO A 253 26.01 4.75 12.31
N PRO A 254 26.56 4.90 13.54
CA PRO A 254 26.83 3.76 14.43
C PRO A 254 25.61 2.84 14.67
N ALA A 255 24.41 3.40 14.77
CA ALA A 255 23.20 2.62 14.96
C ALA A 255 22.84 1.76 13.73
N ALA A 256 23.10 2.24 12.51
CA ALA A 256 22.94 1.46 11.28
C ALA A 256 23.98 0.33 11.20
N GLN A 257 25.23 0.59 11.63
CA GLN A 257 26.26 -0.45 11.74
C GLN A 257 25.87 -1.54 12.76
N ALA A 258 25.28 -1.14 13.89
CA ALA A 258 24.77 -2.08 14.90
C ALA A 258 23.59 -2.89 14.36
N TYR A 259 22.68 -2.26 13.62
CA TYR A 259 21.53 -2.92 13.00
C TYR A 259 21.95 -4.04 12.04
N LEU A 260 23.02 -3.83 11.26
CA LEU A 260 23.58 -4.83 10.34
C LEU A 260 24.09 -6.11 11.02
N ARG A 261 24.26 -6.12 12.35
CA ARG A 261 24.73 -7.28 13.13
C ARG A 261 23.58 -8.10 13.71
N ARG A 262 22.33 -7.75 13.42
CA ARG A 262 21.17 -8.46 13.95
C ARG A 262 21.08 -9.90 13.39
N PRO A 263 20.59 -10.88 14.18
CA PRO A 263 20.54 -12.28 13.76
C PRO A 263 19.80 -12.52 12.44
N GLU A 264 18.73 -11.77 12.15
CA GLU A 264 17.97 -11.92 10.90
C GLU A 264 18.75 -11.51 9.63
N LEU A 265 19.86 -10.77 9.77
CA LEU A 265 20.74 -10.37 8.68
C LEU A 265 21.98 -11.27 8.58
N ALA A 266 22.04 -12.37 9.34
CA ALA A 266 23.17 -13.28 9.31
C ALA A 266 23.38 -13.89 7.91
N GLY A 267 24.57 -13.66 7.36
CA GLY A 267 24.96 -14.12 6.02
C GLY A 267 24.52 -13.20 4.87
N PHE A 268 23.84 -12.09 5.16
CA PHE A 268 23.64 -11.03 4.17
C PHE A 268 24.91 -10.19 4.06
N ALA A 269 25.23 -9.78 2.83
CA ALA A 269 26.33 -8.87 2.53
C ALA A 269 25.79 -7.70 1.70
N LEU A 270 26.56 -6.61 1.54
CA LEU A 270 26.18 -5.56 0.60
C LEU A 270 25.91 -6.18 -0.79
N ALA A 271 24.83 -5.75 -1.45
CA ALA A 271 24.42 -6.24 -2.76
C ALA A 271 25.58 -6.27 -3.75
N ARG A 272 25.59 -7.24 -4.68
CA ARG A 272 26.67 -7.31 -5.69
C ARG A 272 26.67 -6.06 -6.57
N GLY A 273 27.77 -5.31 -6.54
CA GLY A 273 27.85 -4.01 -7.22
C GLY A 273 27.00 -2.93 -6.56
N GLY A 274 26.42 -3.22 -5.41
CA GLY A 274 25.74 -2.27 -4.55
C GLY A 274 26.72 -1.28 -3.94
N SER A 275 26.16 -0.20 -3.45
CA SER A 275 26.86 0.79 -2.64
C SER A 275 25.91 1.23 -1.55
N TYR A 276 26.50 1.68 -0.44
CA TYR A 276 25.77 2.52 0.47
C TYR A 276 25.60 3.88 -0.18
N ALA A 277 24.41 4.44 -0.10
CA ALA A 277 24.07 5.74 -0.65
C ALA A 277 23.76 6.69 0.49
N ARG A 278 24.33 7.89 0.46
CA ARG A 278 23.91 9.02 1.29
C ARG A 278 23.27 10.08 0.40
N HIS A 279 22.02 10.43 0.67
CA HIS A 279 21.33 11.56 0.06
C HIS A 279 21.33 12.73 1.04
N SER A 280 21.50 13.94 0.52
CA SER A 280 21.58 15.15 1.36
C SER A 280 20.57 16.20 0.91
N TYR A 281 19.99 16.91 1.89
CA TYR A 281 19.14 18.09 1.69
C TYR A 281 19.31 19.05 2.85
N GLY A 282 19.95 20.21 2.62
CA GLY A 282 20.39 21.09 3.70
C GLY A 282 21.32 20.34 4.67
N SER A 283 20.97 20.30 5.95
CA SER A 283 21.70 19.54 6.98
C SER A 283 21.23 18.10 7.16
N LEU A 284 20.14 17.68 6.50
CA LEU A 284 19.59 16.33 6.63
C LEU A 284 20.35 15.36 5.71
N ASN A 285 20.84 14.26 6.29
CA ASN A 285 21.34 13.11 5.54
C ASN A 285 20.39 11.92 5.66
N THR A 286 20.26 11.16 4.59
CA THR A 286 19.54 9.89 4.56
C THR A 286 20.44 8.82 3.98
N TYR A 287 20.55 7.70 4.69
CA TYR A 287 21.40 6.58 4.33
C TYR A 287 20.54 5.44 3.80
N GLU A 288 20.82 4.97 2.59
CA GLU A 288 20.13 3.86 1.92
C GLU A 288 21.13 2.79 1.52
N PHE A 289 20.77 1.52 1.71
CA PHE A 289 21.55 0.41 1.18
C PHE A 289 20.72 -0.86 1.09
N THR A 290 21.17 -1.76 0.21
CA THR A 290 20.60 -3.10 0.06
C THR A 290 21.64 -4.14 0.48
N VAL A 291 21.25 -5.04 1.36
CA VAL A 291 22.03 -6.24 1.67
C VAL A 291 21.35 -7.48 1.07
N GLU A 292 22.13 -8.41 0.54
CA GLU A 292 21.66 -9.56 -0.22
C GLU A 292 22.27 -10.88 0.28
N LYS A 293 21.49 -11.95 0.10
CA LYS A 293 21.90 -13.34 0.33
C LYS A 293 21.21 -14.23 -0.70
N GLY A 294 21.93 -14.61 -1.75
CA GLY A 294 21.35 -15.39 -2.84
C GLY A 294 20.24 -14.61 -3.56
N THR A 295 18.99 -15.06 -3.42
CA THR A 295 17.79 -14.44 -4.00
C THR A 295 17.06 -13.50 -3.05
N GLU A 296 17.51 -13.44 -1.79
CA GLU A 296 16.95 -12.61 -0.73
C GLU A 296 17.65 -11.26 -0.68
N ALA A 297 16.90 -10.19 -0.43
CA ALA A 297 17.44 -8.84 -0.26
C ALA A 297 16.70 -8.07 0.84
N TRP A 298 17.42 -7.20 1.55
CA TRP A 298 16.84 -6.22 2.46
C TRP A 298 17.22 -4.82 1.99
N ASP A 299 16.22 -3.98 1.69
CA ASP A 299 16.40 -2.55 1.51
C ASP A 299 16.20 -1.85 2.83
N LEU A 300 17.19 -1.06 3.22
CA LEU A 300 17.24 -0.38 4.50
C LEU A 300 17.45 1.11 4.28
N ARG A 301 16.70 1.92 5.02
CA ARG A 301 16.84 3.38 5.05
C ARG A 301 16.97 3.86 6.49
N PHE A 302 17.97 4.71 6.73
CA PHE A 302 18.25 5.30 8.04
C PHE A 302 18.35 6.82 7.95
N SER A 303 18.00 7.50 9.04
CA SER A 303 18.26 8.93 9.22
C SER A 303 19.73 9.19 9.56
N ASP A 304 20.13 10.46 9.56
CA ASP A 304 21.45 10.90 10.00
C ASP A 304 21.78 10.46 11.44
N SER A 305 20.79 10.46 12.33
CA SER A 305 20.92 9.96 13.71
C SER A 305 21.05 8.43 13.81
N GLY A 306 20.90 7.71 12.69
CA GLY A 306 20.92 6.25 12.63
C GLY A 306 19.61 5.58 13.05
N GLN A 307 18.51 6.33 13.19
CA GLN A 307 17.17 5.75 13.35
C GLN A 307 16.76 5.03 12.04
N LEU A 308 16.27 3.81 12.14
CA LEU A 308 15.68 3.09 11.01
C LEU A 308 14.38 3.77 10.59
N ILE A 309 14.31 4.25 9.35
CA ILE A 309 13.15 4.90 8.77
C ILE A 309 12.25 3.88 8.07
N SER A 310 12.85 3.02 7.25
CA SER A 310 12.11 1.98 6.53
C SER A 310 12.98 0.76 6.32
N ARG A 311 12.32 -0.40 6.28
CA ARG A 311 12.91 -1.65 5.83
C ARG A 311 11.94 -2.40 4.94
N SER A 312 12.47 -3.06 3.93
CA SER A 312 11.70 -3.91 3.04
C SER A 312 12.53 -5.13 2.71
N TYR A 313 11.96 -6.32 2.90
CA TYR A 313 12.56 -7.56 2.47
C TYR A 313 12.04 -7.91 1.08
N ARG A 314 12.90 -8.33 0.16
CA ARG A 314 12.55 -8.76 -1.19
C ARG A 314 13.10 -10.14 -1.47
N LEU A 315 12.39 -10.88 -2.31
CA LEU A 315 12.77 -12.20 -2.77
C LEU A 315 12.54 -12.31 -4.27
N TYR A 316 13.61 -12.71 -4.97
CA TYR A 316 13.65 -12.84 -6.42
C TYR A 316 13.97 -14.26 -6.83
N GLY A 317 13.02 -15.03 -7.38
CA GLY A 317 13.39 -16.35 -7.88
C GLY A 317 12.39 -17.01 -8.81
N THR A 318 12.92 -17.91 -9.63
CA THR A 318 12.13 -18.86 -10.41
C THR A 318 11.83 -20.07 -9.53
N PHE A 319 10.58 -20.52 -9.55
CA PHE A 319 10.11 -21.62 -8.72
C PHE A 319 9.09 -22.48 -9.44
#